data_AF-B5RPE0-F1
#
_entry.id   AF-B5RPE0-F1
#
_cell.length_a   1.000
_cell.length_b   1.000
_cell.length_c   1.000
_cell.angle_alpha   90.00
_cell.angle_beta   90.00
_cell.angle_gamma   90.00
#
_symmetry.space_group_name_H-M   'P 1'
#
loop_
_entity.id
_entity.type
_entity.pdbx_description
1 polymer ?
#
loop_
_entity_poly.entity_id
_entity_poly.type
_entity_poly.pdbx_seq_one_letter_code
_entity_poly.pdbx_strand_id
1 'polypeptide(L)'
;MNKLNILFLIIILLLNNCKQSSSNTQNKEDKHKKDLTEEQLKEKQKNPETLLKEKLSDDQKKALEFLKEALNNESTFNEFLKLDISKINPILDHIHSEVKLCTGDKANSKDQFKTLIKGYFNNQIDDDKLNKFQDEVKSMCNQ
;
A
#
# COMPACT_ATOMS: atom_id res chain seq x y z
N MET A 1 -37.69 0.30 27.42
CA MET A 1 -36.93 1.53 27.06
C MET A 1 -36.18 1.21 25.80
N ASN A 2 -36.84 1.52 24.68
CA ASN A 2 -36.47 1.09 23.35
C ASN A 2 -36.01 2.37 22.64
N LYS A 3 -34.71 2.62 22.63
CA LYS A 3 -34.12 3.80 22.00
C LYS A 3 -32.81 3.40 21.34
N LEU A 4 -32.89 2.62 20.26
CA LEU A 4 -31.94 2.56 19.15
C LEU A 4 -32.41 1.49 18.17
N ASN A 5 -33.40 1.79 17.31
CA ASN A 5 -33.50 1.11 16.01
C ASN A 5 -34.47 1.74 14.98
N ILE A 6 -35.15 2.85 15.32
CA ILE A 6 -36.02 3.54 14.34
C ILE A 6 -35.21 4.40 13.37
N LEU A 7 -33.98 4.81 13.73
CA LEU A 7 -33.15 5.66 12.86
C LEU A 7 -32.64 4.93 11.61
N PHE A 8 -32.40 3.62 11.69
CA PHE A 8 -31.94 2.81 10.55
C PHE A 8 -33.05 2.51 9.53
N LEU A 9 -34.32 2.50 9.94
CA LEU A 9 -35.47 2.26 9.06
C LEU A 9 -35.79 3.44 8.13
N ILE A 10 -35.48 4.67 8.57
CA ILE A 10 -35.77 5.90 7.80
C ILE A 10 -34.79 6.07 6.62
N ILE A 11 -33.57 5.54 6.73
CA ILE A 11 -32.53 5.68 5.69
C ILE A 11 -32.84 4.80 4.46
N ILE A 12 -33.53 3.67 4.63
CA ILE A 12 -33.86 2.73 3.53
C ILE A 12 -35.00 3.27 2.64
N LEU A 13 -35.91 4.10 3.18
CA LEU A 13 -37.05 4.63 2.44
C LEU A 13 -36.69 5.75 1.43
N LEU A 14 -35.51 6.34 1.53
CA LEU A 14 -35.08 7.44 0.65
C LEU A 14 -34.38 6.98 -0.64
N LEU A 15 -34.13 5.67 -0.80
CA LEU A 15 -33.44 5.13 -1.99
C LEU A 15 -34.38 4.66 -3.11
N ASN A 16 -35.70 4.62 -2.88
CA ASN A 16 -36.67 4.09 -3.85
C ASN A 16 -37.60 5.14 -4.48
N ASN A 17 -37.32 6.44 -4.36
CA ASN A 17 -38.14 7.47 -5.00
C ASN A 17 -37.30 8.42 -5.87
N CYS A 18 -37.07 8.00 -7.12
CA CYS A 18 -37.09 8.81 -8.34
C CYS A 18 -36.69 7.91 -9.52
N LYS A 19 -37.41 7.76 -10.63
CA LYS A 19 -38.66 8.34 -11.12
C LYS A 19 -39.04 7.51 -12.35
N GLN A 20 -40.24 6.91 -12.38
CA GLN A 20 -40.80 6.41 -13.64
C GLN A 20 -41.35 7.62 -14.40
N SER A 21 -40.81 7.90 -15.57
CA SER A 21 -41.39 8.83 -16.54
C SER A 21 -41.41 8.15 -17.89
N SER A 22 -42.57 7.64 -18.26
CA SER A 22 -42.86 7.15 -19.60
C SER A 22 -43.32 8.31 -20.49
N SER A 23 -42.53 8.65 -21.51
CA SER A 23 -43.03 9.07 -22.83
C SER A 23 -41.86 9.30 -23.80
N ASN A 24 -41.90 8.63 -24.95
CA ASN A 24 -41.04 8.84 -26.10
C ASN A 24 -40.98 10.31 -26.55
N THR A 25 -39.80 10.90 -26.65
CA THR A 25 -39.41 11.81 -27.76
C THR A 25 -37.89 12.03 -27.79
N GLN A 26 -37.36 12.18 -29.01
CA GLN A 26 -35.95 12.25 -29.35
C GLN A 26 -35.21 13.51 -28.81
N ASN A 27 -33.88 13.37 -28.79
CA ASN A 27 -32.81 14.39 -28.86
C ASN A 27 -32.10 14.84 -27.57
N LYS A 28 -30.79 14.50 -27.56
CA LYS A 28 -29.60 15.30 -27.19
C LYS A 28 -29.69 16.21 -25.95
N GLU A 29 -28.92 15.89 -24.91
CA GLU A 29 -27.64 16.57 -24.58
C GLU A 29 -27.06 16.15 -23.21
N ASP A 30 -25.76 15.87 -23.24
CA ASP A 30 -24.75 15.97 -22.18
C ASP A 30 -24.95 15.27 -20.82
N LYS A 31 -24.78 13.95 -20.90
CA LYS A 31 -24.23 13.16 -19.80
C LYS A 31 -22.76 13.56 -19.63
N HIS A 32 -22.46 14.45 -18.68
CA HIS A 32 -21.09 14.75 -18.25
C HIS A 32 -20.49 13.52 -17.52
N LYS A 33 -20.28 12.44 -18.28
CA LYS A 33 -19.46 11.30 -17.92
C LYS A 33 -18.05 11.88 -17.87
N LYS A 34 -17.49 12.04 -16.67
CA LYS A 34 -16.11 12.49 -16.48
C LYS A 34 -15.23 11.48 -17.24
N ASP A 35 -14.83 11.83 -18.46
CA ASP A 35 -13.97 11.00 -19.28
C ASP A 35 -12.64 10.95 -18.55
N LEU A 36 -12.36 9.81 -17.91
CA LEU A 36 -11.06 9.54 -17.33
C LEU A 36 -10.06 9.67 -18.47
N THR A 37 -9.06 10.54 -18.31
CA THR A 37 -8.00 10.65 -19.30
C THR A 37 -7.32 9.30 -19.48
N GLU A 38 -6.73 9.03 -20.65
CA GLU A 38 -5.99 7.77 -20.89
C GLU A 38 -4.94 7.50 -19.80
N GLU A 39 -4.35 8.55 -19.22
CA GLU A 39 -3.42 8.47 -18.09
C GLU A 39 -4.09 7.96 -16.81
N GLN A 40 -5.30 8.44 -16.48
CA GLN A 40 -6.06 7.97 -15.32
C GLN A 40 -6.54 6.53 -15.49
N LEU A 41 -6.86 6.11 -16.73
CA LEU A 41 -7.18 4.72 -17.04
C LEU A 41 -5.94 3.82 -16.93
N LYS A 42 -4.77 4.28 -17.39
CA LYS A 42 -3.49 3.58 -17.25
C LYS A 42 -3.06 3.46 -15.79
N GLU A 43 -3.17 4.51 -14.99
CA GLU A 43 -2.89 4.46 -13.54
C GLU A 43 -3.81 3.47 -12.82
N LYS A 44 -5.10 3.43 -13.16
CA LYS A 44 -6.07 2.50 -12.57
C LYS A 44 -5.78 1.03 -12.91
N GLN A 45 -5.03 0.77 -13.97
CA GLN A 45 -4.63 -0.57 -14.41
C GLN A 45 -3.30 -1.03 -13.80
N LYS A 46 -2.46 -0.12 -13.30
CA LYS A 46 -1.19 -0.47 -12.66
C LYS A 46 -1.44 -1.10 -11.29
N ASN A 47 -0.68 -2.15 -10.97
CA ASN A 47 -0.73 -2.75 -9.64
C ASN A 47 -0.08 -1.78 -8.60
N PRO A 48 -0.43 -1.91 -7.30
CA PRO A 48 0.08 -1.00 -6.26
C PRO A 48 1.62 -0.91 -6.21
N GLU A 49 2.30 -2.01 -6.50
CA GLU A 49 3.77 -2.08 -6.52
C GLU A 49 4.36 -1.20 -7.63
N THR A 50 3.81 -1.25 -8.84
CA THR A 50 4.24 -0.42 -9.98
C THR A 50 4.02 1.06 -9.68
N LEU A 51 2.84 1.40 -9.13
CA LEU A 51 2.51 2.78 -8.77
C LEU A 51 3.45 3.31 -7.68
N LEU A 52 3.80 2.47 -6.71
CA LEU A 52 4.77 2.83 -5.68
C LEU A 52 6.16 3.05 -6.29
N LYS A 53 6.65 2.11 -7.12
CA LYS A 53 7.98 2.19 -7.77
C LYS A 53 8.19 3.46 -8.60
N GLU A 54 7.14 4.03 -9.20
CA GLU A 54 7.21 5.30 -9.94
C GLU A 54 7.53 6.51 -9.05
N LYS A 55 7.30 6.40 -7.74
CA LYS A 55 7.57 7.44 -6.74
C LYS A 55 8.87 7.22 -5.97
N LEU A 56 9.55 6.09 -6.17
CA LEU A 56 10.74 5.70 -5.45
C LEU A 56 12.02 6.02 -6.22
N SER A 57 13.09 6.33 -5.48
CA SER A 57 14.45 6.35 -6.04
C SER A 57 14.90 4.95 -6.45
N ASP A 58 15.95 4.84 -7.28
CA ASP A 58 16.45 3.54 -7.70
C ASP A 58 16.98 2.68 -6.54
N ASP A 59 17.50 3.31 -5.50
CA ASP A 59 17.98 2.63 -4.30
C ASP A 59 16.81 2.14 -3.43
N GLN A 60 15.75 2.94 -3.32
CA GLN A 60 14.50 2.53 -2.67
C GLN A 60 13.80 1.39 -3.41
N LYS A 61 13.84 1.37 -4.75
CA LYS A 61 13.31 0.24 -5.55
C LYS A 61 14.05 -1.06 -5.21
N LYS A 62 15.38 -1.04 -5.12
CA LYS A 62 16.18 -2.22 -4.70
C LYS A 62 15.84 -2.65 -3.28
N ALA A 63 15.65 -1.70 -2.37
CA ALA A 63 15.22 -1.99 -1.00
C ALA A 63 13.81 -2.59 -0.94
N LEU A 64 12.89 -2.15 -1.81
CA LEU A 64 11.55 -2.71 -1.91
C LEU A 64 11.58 -4.16 -2.38
N GLU A 65 12.40 -4.50 -3.38
CA GLU A 65 12.61 -5.89 -3.81
C GLU A 65 13.20 -6.73 -2.67
N PHE A 66 14.20 -6.20 -1.97
CA PHE A 66 14.81 -6.87 -0.83
C PHE A 66 13.77 -7.14 0.28
N LEU A 67 12.92 -6.16 0.59
CA LEU A 67 11.83 -6.29 1.56
C LEU A 67 10.82 -7.36 1.11
N LYS A 68 10.43 -7.36 -0.16
CA LYS A 68 9.53 -8.36 -0.74
C LYS A 68 10.06 -9.78 -0.55
N GLU A 69 11.33 -9.98 -0.89
CA GLU A 69 12.04 -11.26 -0.68
C GLU A 69 12.14 -11.61 0.81
N ALA A 70 12.43 -10.64 1.67
CA ALA A 70 12.58 -10.84 3.11
C ALA A 70 11.27 -11.31 3.76
N LEU A 71 10.16 -10.63 3.48
CA LEU A 71 8.85 -10.97 4.03
C LEU A 71 8.42 -12.37 3.60
N ASN A 72 8.66 -12.73 2.33
CA ASN A 72 8.21 -13.98 1.72
C ASN A 72 6.73 -14.30 2.07
N ASN A 73 5.92 -13.25 2.11
CA ASN A 73 4.49 -13.26 2.42
C ASN A 73 3.82 -12.18 1.58
N GLU A 74 3.02 -12.60 0.61
CA GLU A 74 2.36 -11.69 -0.32
C GLU A 74 1.32 -10.80 0.37
N SER A 75 0.61 -11.30 1.36
CA SER A 75 -0.40 -10.51 2.09
C SER A 75 0.25 -9.36 2.85
N THR A 76 1.31 -9.64 3.61
CA THR A 76 2.05 -8.64 4.38
C THR A 76 2.74 -7.63 3.46
N PHE A 77 3.31 -8.09 2.34
CA PHE A 77 3.87 -7.17 1.36
C PHE A 77 2.79 -6.28 0.73
N ASN A 78 1.62 -6.82 0.39
CA ASN A 78 0.50 -6.03 -0.14
C ASN A 78 -0.06 -5.04 0.89
N GLU A 79 0.00 -5.33 2.18
CA GLU A 79 -0.30 -4.37 3.25
C GLU A 79 0.72 -3.23 3.27
N PHE A 80 2.01 -3.54 3.17
CA PHE A 80 3.08 -2.54 3.08
C PHE A 80 2.87 -1.58 1.90
N LEU A 81 2.50 -2.11 0.73
CA LEU A 81 2.25 -1.31 -0.48
C LEU A 81 1.09 -0.31 -0.36
N LYS A 82 0.18 -0.50 0.62
CA LYS A 82 -0.97 0.40 0.84
C LYS A 82 -0.65 1.55 1.80
N LEU A 83 0.53 1.56 2.41
CA LEU A 83 0.95 2.61 3.33
C LEU A 83 1.21 3.92 2.59
N ASP A 84 1.10 5.03 3.32
CA ASP A 84 1.53 6.33 2.82
C ASP A 84 3.02 6.34 2.50
N ILE A 85 3.40 7.02 1.41
CA ILE A 85 4.80 7.13 0.97
C ILE A 85 5.72 7.69 2.06
N SER A 86 5.19 8.55 2.95
CA SER A 86 5.92 9.11 4.09
C SER A 86 6.27 8.08 5.16
N LYS A 87 5.51 6.98 5.27
CA LYS A 87 5.80 5.83 6.13
C LYS A 87 6.69 4.80 5.44
N ILE A 88 6.58 4.68 4.11
CA ILE A 88 7.37 3.73 3.31
C ILE A 88 8.83 4.19 3.18
N ASN A 89 9.07 5.46 2.83
CA ASN A 89 10.41 5.96 2.51
C ASN A 89 11.43 5.70 3.63
N PRO A 90 11.17 6.02 4.92
CA PRO A 90 12.13 5.78 5.99
C PRO A 90 12.52 4.30 6.14
N ILE A 91 11.57 3.39 5.92
CA ILE A 91 11.80 1.94 5.98
C ILE A 91 12.72 1.51 4.84
N LEU A 92 12.42 1.94 3.61
CA LEU A 92 13.22 1.59 2.44
C LEU A 92 14.61 2.20 2.48
N ASP A 93 14.75 3.44 2.94
CA ASP A 93 16.03 4.11 3.11
C ASP A 93 16.90 3.38 4.15
N HIS A 94 16.29 2.96 5.26
CA HIS A 94 16.96 2.17 6.29
C HIS A 94 17.44 0.83 5.74
N ILE A 95 16.55 0.04 5.11
CA ILE A 95 16.90 -1.23 4.49
C ILE A 95 18.04 -1.07 3.49
N HIS A 96 17.96 -0.04 2.63
CA HIS A 96 19.02 0.23 1.67
C HIS A 96 20.36 0.48 2.37
N SER A 97 20.37 1.35 3.40
CA SER A 97 21.58 1.71 4.14
C SER A 97 22.24 0.49 4.80
N GLU A 98 21.44 -0.37 5.42
CA GLU A 98 21.89 -1.60 6.07
C GLU A 98 22.42 -2.62 5.04
N VAL A 99 21.70 -2.83 3.94
CA VAL A 99 22.11 -3.76 2.86
C VAL A 99 23.39 -3.31 2.15
N LYS A 100 23.58 -1.98 1.99
CA LYS A 100 24.78 -1.41 1.36
C LYS A 100 26.06 -1.73 2.13
N LEU A 101 25.97 -1.93 3.44
CA LEU A 101 27.11 -2.31 4.28
C LEU A 101 27.51 -3.78 4.11
N CYS A 102 26.60 -4.63 3.62
CA CYS A 102 26.81 -6.06 3.44
C CYS A 102 27.61 -6.36 2.16
N THR A 103 28.93 -6.10 2.20
CA THR A 103 29.87 -6.31 1.08
C THR A 103 31.05 -7.20 1.49
N GLY A 104 31.80 -7.72 0.51
CA GLY A 104 32.94 -8.61 0.75
C GLY A 104 32.55 -9.84 1.58
N ASP A 105 33.29 -10.11 2.64
CA ASP A 105 33.08 -11.24 3.55
C ASP A 105 31.73 -11.19 4.29
N LYS A 106 31.06 -10.03 4.31
CA LYS A 106 29.75 -9.83 4.96
C LYS A 106 28.56 -9.98 4.02
N ALA A 107 28.77 -10.39 2.77
CA ALA A 107 27.68 -10.56 1.80
C ALA A 107 26.60 -11.53 2.31
N ASN A 108 27.00 -12.59 3.04
CA ASN A 108 26.10 -13.60 3.59
C ASN A 108 25.20 -13.07 4.71
N SER A 109 25.56 -11.95 5.37
CA SER A 109 24.74 -11.33 6.42
C SER A 109 23.44 -10.75 5.90
N LYS A 110 23.26 -10.62 4.58
CA LYS A 110 21.99 -10.23 3.95
C LYS A 110 20.86 -11.20 4.27
N ASP A 111 21.12 -12.51 4.30
CA ASP A 111 20.09 -13.51 4.58
C ASP A 111 19.64 -13.49 6.05
N GLN A 112 20.57 -13.18 6.96
CA GLN A 112 20.26 -12.93 8.36
C GLN A 112 19.39 -11.66 8.49
N PHE A 113 19.73 -10.60 7.75
CA PHE A 113 18.93 -9.38 7.76
C PHE A 113 17.50 -9.59 7.22
N LYS A 114 17.34 -10.39 6.16
CA LYS A 114 16.01 -10.82 5.68
C LYS A 114 15.22 -11.53 6.78
N THR A 115 15.88 -12.43 7.50
CA THR A 115 15.27 -13.17 8.62
C THR A 115 14.84 -12.24 9.75
N LEU A 116 15.64 -11.23 10.08
CA LEU A 116 15.29 -10.21 11.07
C LEU A 116 14.06 -9.39 10.63
N ILE A 117 14.04 -8.90 9.39
CA ILE A 117 12.90 -8.16 8.83
C ILE A 117 11.62 -9.00 8.90
N LYS A 118 11.70 -10.27 8.48
CA LYS A 118 10.58 -11.21 8.54
C LYS A 118 10.08 -11.43 9.96
N GLY A 119 11.00 -11.68 10.89
CA GLY A 119 10.68 -11.90 12.30
C GLY A 119 10.06 -10.67 12.96
N TYR A 120 10.54 -9.48 12.62
CA TYR A 120 10.03 -8.21 13.14
C TYR A 120 8.58 -7.96 12.76
N PHE A 121 8.27 -8.04 11.46
CA PHE A 121 6.90 -7.85 11.00
C PHE A 121 6.02 -9.04 11.39
N ASN A 122 6.54 -10.27 11.43
CA ASN A 122 5.78 -11.47 11.80
C ASN A 122 4.39 -11.54 11.13
N ASN A 123 4.36 -11.26 9.83
CA ASN A 123 3.16 -11.15 8.99
C ASN A 123 2.15 -10.04 9.34
N GLN A 124 2.51 -9.08 10.20
CA GLN A 124 1.65 -7.98 10.62
C GLN A 124 2.38 -6.64 10.55
N ILE A 125 1.75 -5.65 9.92
CA ILE A 125 2.22 -4.27 9.87
C ILE A 125 1.27 -3.40 10.69
N ASP A 126 1.84 -2.64 11.61
CA ASP A 126 1.14 -1.64 12.40
C ASP A 126 2.04 -0.40 12.59
N ASP A 127 1.45 0.69 13.05
CA ASP A 127 2.15 1.97 13.18
C ASP A 127 3.28 1.94 14.21
N ASP A 128 3.16 1.14 15.28
CA ASP A 128 4.22 1.02 16.30
C ASP A 128 5.46 0.35 15.71
N LYS A 129 5.26 -0.75 14.96
CA LYS A 129 6.34 -1.43 14.23
C LYS A 129 6.97 -0.54 13.19
N LEU A 130 6.18 0.22 12.42
CA LEU A 130 6.74 1.13 11.42
C LEU A 130 7.64 2.19 12.07
N ASN A 131 7.18 2.78 13.18
CA ASN A 131 7.92 3.83 13.89
C ASN A 131 9.23 3.33 14.51
N LYS A 132 9.27 2.08 14.99
CA LYS A 132 10.44 1.50 15.68
C LYS A 132 11.39 0.71 14.77
N PHE A 133 11.03 0.50 13.50
CA PHE A 133 11.75 -0.40 12.60
C PHE A 133 13.24 -0.06 12.48
N GLN A 134 13.58 1.23 12.32
CA GLN A 134 14.97 1.66 12.16
C GLN A 134 15.82 1.41 13.42
N ASP A 135 15.20 1.48 14.59
CA ASP A 135 15.86 1.29 15.87
C ASP A 135 16.05 -0.19 16.20
N GLU A 136 15.05 -1.03 15.86
CA GLU A 136 15.01 -2.44 16.25
C GLU A 136 15.57 -3.40 15.19
N VAL A 137 15.54 -3.02 13.91
CA VAL A 137 15.90 -3.93 12.80
C VAL A 137 17.20 -3.49 12.15
N LYS A 138 18.34 -3.93 12.69
CA LYS A 138 19.69 -3.61 12.18
C LYS A 138 20.37 -4.85 11.61
N SER A 139 21.06 -4.68 10.49
CA SER A 139 21.86 -5.76 9.92
C SER A 139 23.11 -5.99 10.77
N MET A 140 23.67 -7.19 10.67
CA MET A 140 24.99 -7.49 11.23
C MET A 140 26.13 -7.06 10.29
N CYS A 141 25.84 -6.29 9.25
CA CYS A 141 26.83 -5.95 8.23
C CYS A 141 27.82 -4.86 8.69
N ASN A 142 27.48 -4.12 9.75
CA ASN A 142 28.38 -3.18 10.41
C ASN A 142 29.18 -3.79 11.58
N GLN A 143 28.90 -5.03 11.98
CA GLN A 143 29.61 -5.77 13.03
C GLN A 143 30.76 -6.57 12.41
#